data_AF-A0AAW6TR29-F1
#
_entry.id   AF-A0AAW6TR29-F1
#
_cell.length_a   1.000
_cell.length_b   1.000
_cell.length_c   1.000
_cell.angle_alpha   90.00
_cell.angle_beta   90.00
_cell.angle_gamma   90.00
#
_symmetry.space_group_name_H-M   'P 1'
#
loop_
_entity.id
_entity.type
_entity.pdbx_description
1 polymer ?
#
loop_
_entity_poly.entity_id
_entity_poly.type
_entity_poly.pdbx_seq_one_letter_code
_entity_poly.pdbx_strand_id
1 'polypeptide(L)' 'MADAEMPHAGHDKHLCYLNNLGFQISNPKEYKDLVRDGQYMCKVCGRVAAHEKNLCKPVKL' A
#
# COMPACT_ATOMS: atom_id res chain seq x y z
N MET A 1 -1.56 -7.25 24.81
CA MET A 1 -1.18 -6.76 23.47
C MET A 1 -2.48 -6.25 22.87
N ALA A 2 -2.60 -4.96 22.56
CA ALA A 2 -3.85 -4.44 22.01
C ALA A 2 -4.11 -5.18 20.70
N ASP A 3 -5.31 -5.77 20.56
CA ASP A 3 -5.79 -6.30 19.29
C ASP A 3 -5.60 -5.19 18.26
N ALA A 4 -4.73 -5.43 17.28
CA ALA A 4 -4.48 -4.46 16.23
C ALA A 4 -5.69 -4.49 15.30
N GLU A 5 -6.76 -3.79 15.70
CA GLU A 5 -7.94 -3.61 14.87
C GLU A 5 -7.51 -2.92 13.58
N MET A 6 -7.48 -3.69 12.50
CA MET A 6 -7.13 -3.15 11.19
C MET A 6 -8.25 -2.22 10.72
N PRO A 7 -7.94 -1.06 10.11
CA PRO A 7 -8.96 -0.06 9.75
C PRO A 7 -10.02 -0.59 8.78
N HIS A 8 -9.68 -1.60 7.99
CA HIS A 8 -10.55 -2.34 7.10
C HIS A 8 -9.88 -3.67 6.71
N ALA A 9 -10.64 -4.58 6.07
CA ALA A 9 -10.11 -5.85 5.59
C ALA A 9 -8.98 -5.66 4.56
N GLY A 10 -7.93 -6.50 4.63
CA GLY A 10 -6.81 -6.49 3.69
C GLY A 10 -5.83 -5.31 3.81
N HIS A 11 -5.94 -4.49 4.87
CA HIS A 11 -5.08 -3.33 5.06
C HIS A 11 -3.59 -3.70 5.17
N ASP A 12 -3.27 -4.92 5.61
CA ASP A 12 -1.93 -5.49 5.70
C ASP A 12 -1.18 -5.52 4.35
N LYS A 13 -1.91 -5.51 3.22
CA LYS A 13 -1.33 -5.54 1.87
C LYS A 13 -1.26 -4.16 1.21
N HIS A 14 -1.75 -3.14 1.90
CA HIS A 14 -1.79 -1.79 1.35
C HIS A 14 -0.47 -1.07 1.59
N LEU A 15 -0.08 -0.22 0.62
CA LEU A 15 1.17 0.51 0.70
C LEU A 15 1.26 1.44 1.92
N CYS A 16 0.13 1.89 2.46
CA CYS A 16 0.12 2.68 3.69
C CYS A 16 0.57 1.89 4.91
N TYR A 17 0.12 0.64 5.03
CA TYR A 17 0.54 -0.24 6.10
C TYR A 17 2.00 -0.64 5.94
N LEU A 18 2.37 -1.09 4.74
CA LEU A 18 3.74 -1.49 4.41
C LEU A 18 4.75 -0.36 4.68
N ASN A 19 4.37 0.89 4.37
CA ASN A 19 5.20 2.04 4.67
C ASN A 19 5.41 2.27 6.17
N ASN A 20 4.36 2.09 6.99
CA ASN A 20 4.46 2.26 8.44
C ASN A 20 5.37 1.20 9.08
N LEU A 21 5.47 0.03 8.44
CA LEU A 21 6.44 -1.01 8.81
C LEU A 21 7.86 -0.76 8.28
N GLY A 22 8.06 0.27 7.45
CA GLY A 22 9.36 0.51 6.80
C GLY A 22 9.69 -0.51 5.71
N PHE A 23 8.71 -1.21 5.15
CA PHE A 23 8.92 -2.28 4.17
C PHE A 23 9.67 -1.80 2.92
N GLN A 24 9.50 -0.54 2.51
CA GLN A 24 10.25 0.06 1.41
C GLN A 24 11.77 0.15 1.67
N ILE A 25 12.18 0.13 2.95
CA ILE A 25 13.58 0.17 3.37
C ILE A 25 14.11 -1.26 3.52
N SER A 26 13.34 -2.13 4.19
CA SER A 26 13.74 -3.52 4.46
C SER A 26 13.66 -4.43 3.22
N ASN A 27 12.72 -4.17 2.31
CA ASN A 27 12.39 -4.97 1.13
C ASN A 27 12.20 -4.08 -0.11
N PRO A 28 13.23 -3.31 -0.52
CA PRO A 28 13.10 -2.30 -1.55
C PRO A 28 12.77 -2.87 -2.94
N LYS A 29 13.18 -4.11 -3.23
CA LYS A 29 12.91 -4.76 -4.53
C LYS A 29 11.44 -5.14 -4.63
N GLU A 30 10.90 -5.80 -3.60
CA GLU A 30 9.51 -6.19 -3.52
C GLU A 30 8.60 -4.95 -3.48
N TYR A 31 8.96 -3.93 -2.71
CA TYR A 31 8.21 -2.67 -2.71
C TYR A 31 8.23 -1.98 -4.08
N LYS A 32 9.38 -2.01 -4.78
CA LYS A 32 9.49 -1.49 -6.14
C LYS A 32 8.50 -2.18 -7.08
N ASP A 33 8.34 -3.49 -7.01
CA ASP A 33 7.39 -4.21 -7.89
C ASP A 33 5.93 -3.84 -7.62
N LEU A 34 5.60 -3.38 -6.41
CA LEU A 34 4.24 -2.89 -6.09
C LEU A 34 3.95 -1.50 -6.68
N VAL A 35 4.97 -0.63 -6.78
CA VAL A 35 4.81 0.77 -7.20
C VAL A 35 5.22 1.04 -8.65
N ARG A 36 6.07 0.16 -9.21
CA ARG A 36 6.53 0.25 -10.60
C ARG A 36 5.34 0.12 -11.55
N ASP A 37 5.38 0.87 -12.65
CA ASP A 37 4.32 0.88 -13.67
C ASP A 37 2.94 1.20 -13.09
N GLY A 38 2.92 2.09 -12.08
CA GLY A 38 1.72 2.49 -11.34
C GLY A 38 0.53 2.85 -12.23
N GLN A 39 -0.59 2.17 -12.02
CA GLN A 39 -1.84 2.37 -12.77
C GLN A 39 -2.93 3.04 -11.91
N TYR A 40 -2.75 3.05 -10.59
CA TYR A 40 -3.72 3.55 -9.64
C TYR A 40 -3.05 4.44 -8.60
N MET A 41 -3.76 5.47 -8.15
CA MET A 41 -3.39 6.34 -7.05
C MET A 41 -4.41 6.23 -5.93
N CYS A 42 -3.96 6.23 -4.67
CA CYS A 42 -4.87 6.26 -3.53
C CYS A 42 -5.40 7.69 -3.32
N LYS A 43 -6.72 7.88 -3.42
CA LYS A 43 -7.36 9.20 -3.22
C LYS A 43 -7.16 9.76 -1.80
N VAL A 44 -6.81 8.93 -0.82
CA VAL A 44 -6.63 9.34 0.58
C VAL A 44 -5.20 9.81 0.88
N CYS A 45 -4.18 9.07 0.44
CA CYS A 45 -2.79 9.33 0.82
C CYS A 45 -1.82 9.54 -0.35
N GLY A 46 -2.31 9.55 -1.60
CA GLY A 46 -1.52 9.87 -2.79
C GLY A 46 -0.53 8.79 -3.25
N ARG A 47 -0.36 7.69 -2.50
CA ARG A 47 0.51 6.57 -2.94
C ARG A 47 0.01 5.95 -4.24
N VAL A 48 0.94 5.52 -5.08
CA VAL A 48 0.68 4.93 -6.40
C VAL A 48 1.06 3.45 -6.39
N ALA A 49 0.25 2.61 -7.02
CA ALA A 49 0.50 1.17 -7.15
C ALA A 49 0.16 0.64 -8.55
N ALA A 50 0.80 -0.45 -8.95
CA ALA A 50 0.49 -1.19 -10.17
C ALA A 50 -0.93 -1.79 -10.13
N HIS A 51 -1.41 -2.18 -8.94
CA HIS A 51 -2.70 -2.81 -8.74
C HIS A 51 -3.55 -2.11 -7.66
N GLU A 52 -4.85 -2.02 -7.90
CA GLU A 52 -5.81 -1.38 -6.99
C GLU A 52 -5.85 -2.00 -5.59
N LYS A 53 -5.62 -3.32 -5.50
CA LYS A 53 -5.62 -4.11 -4.25
C LYS A 53 -4.55 -3.71 -3.24
N ASN A 54 -3.57 -2.89 -3.66
CA ASN A 54 -2.50 -2.40 -2.82
C ASN A 54 -2.80 -1.01 -2.22
N LEU A 55 -4.01 -0.48 -2.42
CA LEU A 55 -4.42 0.86 -2.01
C LEU A 55 -5.78 0.84 -1.29
N CYS A 56 -5.98 1.74 -0.32
CA CYS A 56 -7.24 1.81 0.43
C CYS A 56 -8.43 2.32 -0.39
N LYS A 57 -8.20 3.33 -1.22
CA LYS A 57 -9.20 3.98 -2.07
C LYS A 57 -8.58 4.27 -3.45
N PRO A 58 -8.34 3.22 -4.26
CA PRO A 58 -7.71 3.36 -5.56
C PRO A 58 -8.58 4.16 -6.52
N VAL A 59 -7.95 5.04 -7.28
CA VAL A 59 -8.50 5.68 -8.48
C VAL A 59 -7.51 5.45 -9.63
N LYS A 60 -8.02 5.22 -10.83
CA LYS A 60 -7.18 5.01 -12.02
C LYS A 60 -6.46 6.32 -12.38
N LEU A 61 -5.19 6.19 -12.77
CA LEU A 61 -4.37 7.29 -13.30
C LEU A 61 -4.71 7.63 -14.75
#